data_AF-A0A2H5V310-F1
#
_entry.id   AF-A0A2H5V310-F1
#
_cell.length_a   1.000
_cell.length_b   1.000
_cell.length_c   1.000
_cell.angle_alpha   90.00
_cell.angle_beta   90.00
_cell.angle_gamma   90.00
#
_symmetry.space_group_name_H-M   'P 1'
#
loop_
_entity.id
_entity.type
_entity.pdbx_description
1 polymer ?
#
loop_
_entity_poly.entity_id
_entity_poly.type
_entity_poly.pdbx_seq_one_letter_code
_entity_poly.pdbx_strand_id
1 'polypeptide(L)'
;MGIPKILRPLVLPTIIVLTVSFVSWFIGGEPLSVLIGRVLTLEGDVGNYIAHVLAGLLIGAINALILYRIIRVWIVYYVGAIAGWGLALVAIMLTNPLAPPFILQWATGLVAFIAILAGLLWLLSGGIVKSPLERVRVGGQAAQRTKPLQTPPTPVTEKQEPATQTPKETQAAPQAVSPAQPQPTPKVEPSPPQPTTPPPPPSQTTQTFSAQPTQPAIPPPPPEPARSIDEVEEALMDIIAEEGVTEIVPLPNNTSPEGGSYPDLESMLSVDTTMLLRAIRRLIDKNVVKIVGVEFKKVACPHCQSALNILTLSCRACGSTNIGRQRILQHEACGYLGPEDSFTVGGRTICPRCGSSVKILRGPLEEEQEQVLKVHSSFFICYDCNEVSPDPHISFRCLTCGLDYDLASFEFKTFYRYAVNPEVISGLQEQKRPLRMIANELMRQGYEVQLAARITGASKVKHKVDLIYSRLGQPKGAVFLFTDKGGSKIHDVMKIIVMKADTKIDNIKILCLGQLDSDSRRLAELYNISIIENVASMNLETEVIPRLVS
;
A
#
# COMPACT_ATOMS: atom_id res chain seq x y z
N MET A 1 28.19 -42.55 -37.54
CA MET A 1 26.99 -43.31 -37.09
C MET A 1 25.76 -42.63 -37.66
N GLY A 2 25.08 -43.29 -38.60
CA GLY A 2 23.91 -42.73 -39.28
C GLY A 2 22.67 -42.78 -38.38
N ILE A 3 21.92 -41.67 -38.36
CA ILE A 3 20.61 -41.58 -37.70
C ILE A 3 19.71 -42.67 -38.31
N PRO A 4 19.10 -43.56 -37.52
CA PRO A 4 18.29 -44.66 -38.05
C PRO A 4 17.13 -44.10 -38.90
N LYS A 5 16.94 -44.67 -40.10
CA LYS A 5 15.94 -44.26 -41.11
C LYS A 5 14.48 -44.24 -40.61
N ILE A 6 14.22 -44.77 -39.41
CA ILE A 6 12.92 -44.82 -38.76
C ILE A 6 12.59 -43.51 -38.00
N LEU A 7 13.58 -42.69 -37.64
CA LEU A 7 13.34 -41.40 -36.94
C LEU A 7 13.17 -40.19 -37.89
N ARG A 8 13.58 -40.31 -39.16
CA ARG A 8 13.49 -39.22 -40.15
C ARG A 8 12.06 -38.69 -40.43
N PRO A 9 10.98 -39.51 -40.49
CA PRO A 9 9.65 -38.99 -40.79
C PRO A 9 8.99 -38.27 -39.61
N LEU A 10 9.56 -38.34 -38.39
CA LEU A 10 8.98 -37.70 -37.21
C LEU A 10 9.72 -36.41 -36.80
N VAL A 11 11.04 -36.37 -36.99
CA VAL A 11 11.91 -35.28 -36.54
C VAL A 11 11.79 -34.03 -37.43
N LEU A 12 11.66 -34.22 -38.74
CA LEU A 12 11.52 -33.09 -39.67
C LEU A 12 10.19 -32.31 -39.47
N PRO A 13 9.01 -32.96 -39.39
CA PRO A 13 7.77 -32.22 -39.13
C PRO A 13 7.70 -31.61 -37.73
N THR A 14 8.34 -32.22 -36.71
CA THR A 14 8.40 -31.59 -35.37
C THR A 14 9.30 -30.37 -35.34
N ILE A 15 10.43 -30.39 -36.05
CA ILE A 15 11.29 -29.20 -36.19
C ILE A 15 10.56 -28.09 -36.95
N ILE A 16 9.82 -28.41 -38.02
CA ILE A 16 9.02 -27.43 -38.77
C ILE A 16 7.90 -26.85 -37.90
N VAL A 17 7.18 -27.67 -37.13
CA VAL A 17 6.12 -27.18 -36.23
C VAL A 17 6.68 -26.34 -35.09
N LEU A 18 7.84 -26.72 -34.52
CA LEU A 18 8.51 -25.93 -33.48
C LEU A 18 9.05 -24.60 -34.03
N THR A 19 9.61 -24.59 -35.24
CA THR A 19 10.08 -23.35 -35.87
C THR A 19 8.93 -22.44 -36.28
N VAL A 20 7.83 -22.97 -36.82
CA VAL A 20 6.63 -22.18 -37.13
C VAL A 20 5.96 -21.64 -35.86
N SER A 21 5.89 -22.45 -34.80
CA SER A 21 5.35 -22.01 -33.50
C SER A 21 6.24 -20.97 -32.83
N PHE A 22 7.57 -21.14 -32.93
CA PHE A 22 8.55 -20.18 -32.42
C PHE A 22 8.51 -18.87 -33.20
N VAL A 23 8.42 -18.91 -34.53
CA VAL A 23 8.27 -17.73 -35.40
C VAL A 23 6.92 -17.04 -35.16
N SER A 24 5.84 -17.79 -35.00
CA SER A 24 4.52 -17.24 -34.69
C SER A 24 4.44 -16.61 -33.28
N TRP A 25 5.28 -17.08 -32.35
CA TRP A 25 5.42 -16.50 -31.02
C TRP A 25 6.36 -15.29 -31.02
N PHE A 26 7.46 -15.35 -31.78
CA PHE A 26 8.49 -14.30 -31.87
C PHE A 26 8.04 -13.07 -32.66
N ILE A 27 7.17 -13.25 -33.65
CA ILE A 27 6.60 -12.14 -34.43
C ILE A 27 5.49 -11.41 -33.64
N GLY A 28 5.03 -11.97 -32.51
CA GLY A 28 3.86 -11.48 -31.79
C GLY A 28 2.58 -11.68 -32.62
N GLY A 29 1.45 -11.99 -31.99
CA GLY A 29 0.16 -12.16 -32.68
C GLY A 29 -0.42 -10.89 -33.32
N GLU A 30 0.38 -9.87 -33.56
CA GLU A 30 -0.03 -8.54 -34.04
C GLU A 30 -0.09 -8.39 -35.58
N PRO A 31 0.76 -9.00 -36.42
CA PRO A 31 0.66 -8.76 -37.86
C PRO A 31 -0.40 -9.63 -38.54
N LEU A 32 -0.89 -10.72 -37.90
CA LEU A 32 -1.92 -11.57 -38.50
C LEU A 32 -3.33 -10.96 -38.35
N SER A 33 -3.64 -10.36 -37.21
CA SER A 33 -4.92 -9.65 -36.98
C SER A 33 -5.03 -8.39 -37.86
N VAL A 34 -3.92 -7.69 -38.11
CA VAL A 34 -3.86 -6.53 -39.01
C VAL A 34 -3.97 -6.94 -40.48
N LEU A 35 -3.44 -8.11 -40.87
CA LEU A 35 -3.63 -8.65 -42.22
C LEU A 35 -5.09 -9.07 -42.46
N ILE A 36 -5.72 -9.68 -41.45
CA ILE A 36 -7.14 -10.09 -41.49
C ILE A 36 -8.06 -8.85 -41.52
N GLY A 37 -7.72 -7.80 -40.76
CA GLY A 37 -8.44 -6.52 -40.76
C GLY A 37 -8.42 -5.79 -42.11
N ARG A 38 -7.34 -5.92 -42.90
CA ARG A 38 -7.24 -5.34 -44.25
C ARG A 38 -7.99 -6.12 -45.33
N VAL A 39 -8.26 -7.40 -45.12
CA VAL A 39 -9.09 -8.21 -46.04
C VAL A 39 -10.59 -8.01 -45.77
N LEU A 40 -10.95 -7.54 -44.56
CA LEU A 40 -12.33 -7.30 -44.13
C LEU A 40 -12.99 -6.02 -44.69
N THR A 41 -12.32 -5.27 -45.55
CA THR A 41 -12.89 -4.07 -46.20
C THR A 41 -13.25 -4.29 -47.67
N LEU A 42 -13.72 -5.48 -48.03
CA LEU A 42 -14.36 -5.72 -49.32
C LEU A 42 -15.69 -6.45 -49.10
N GLU A 43 -16.76 -5.81 -49.57
CA GLU A 43 -18.14 -6.29 -49.60
C GLU A 43 -18.19 -7.77 -50.01
N GLY A 44 -18.85 -8.64 -49.22
CA GLY A 44 -19.03 -10.02 -49.65
C GLY A 44 -19.48 -11.02 -48.59
N ASP A 45 -20.79 -11.28 -48.62
CA ASP A 45 -21.44 -12.59 -48.50
C ASP A 45 -21.27 -13.44 -47.21
N VAL A 46 -22.41 -13.81 -46.62
CA VAL A 46 -22.55 -14.56 -45.35
C VAL A 46 -21.80 -15.91 -45.38
N GLY A 47 -21.55 -16.45 -46.57
CA GLY A 47 -20.75 -17.67 -46.76
C GLY A 47 -19.30 -17.56 -46.27
N ASN A 48 -18.65 -16.40 -46.41
CA ASN A 48 -17.26 -16.24 -45.98
C ASN A 48 -17.12 -16.21 -44.45
N TYR A 49 -18.08 -15.61 -43.75
CA TYR A 49 -18.08 -15.58 -42.29
C TYR A 49 -18.15 -16.99 -41.68
N ILE A 50 -19.03 -17.86 -42.22
CA ILE A 50 -19.18 -19.23 -41.77
C ILE A 50 -17.92 -20.05 -42.06
N ALA A 51 -17.30 -19.85 -43.22
CA ALA A 51 -16.03 -20.51 -43.57
C ALA A 51 -14.88 -20.12 -42.61
N HIS A 52 -14.81 -18.86 -42.20
CA HIS A 52 -13.79 -18.38 -41.25
C HIS A 52 -14.02 -18.88 -39.82
N VAL A 53 -15.27 -18.98 -39.37
CA VAL A 53 -15.60 -19.58 -38.06
C VAL A 53 -15.26 -21.07 -38.04
N LEU A 54 -15.57 -21.80 -39.12
CA LEU A 54 -15.19 -23.21 -39.26
C LEU A 54 -13.67 -23.40 -39.29
N ALA A 55 -12.93 -22.53 -39.98
CA ALA A 55 -11.47 -22.57 -40.01
C ALA A 55 -10.86 -22.32 -38.61
N GLY A 56 -11.40 -21.36 -37.85
CA GLY A 56 -10.98 -21.08 -36.48
C GLY A 56 -11.19 -22.26 -35.52
N LEU A 57 -12.36 -22.93 -35.62
CA LEU A 57 -12.65 -24.14 -34.83
C LEU A 57 -11.74 -25.31 -35.20
N LEU A 58 -11.41 -25.48 -36.48
CA LEU A 58 -10.50 -26.52 -36.96
C LEU A 58 -9.07 -26.31 -36.43
N ILE A 59 -8.56 -25.08 -36.47
CA ILE A 59 -7.24 -24.72 -35.94
C ILE A 59 -7.21 -24.92 -34.42
N GLY A 60 -8.26 -24.53 -33.70
CA GLY A 60 -8.40 -24.78 -32.27
C GLY A 60 -8.36 -26.27 -31.91
N ALA A 61 -9.08 -27.10 -32.68
CA ALA A 61 -9.10 -28.55 -32.47
C ALA A 61 -7.73 -29.20 -32.73
N ILE A 62 -7.01 -28.77 -33.78
CA ILE A 62 -5.66 -29.25 -34.08
C ILE A 62 -4.68 -28.88 -32.95
N ASN A 63 -4.74 -27.64 -32.45
CA ASN A 63 -3.89 -27.20 -31.33
C ASN A 63 -4.17 -27.97 -30.04
N ALA A 64 -5.44 -28.26 -29.74
CA ALA A 64 -5.81 -29.09 -28.59
C ALA A 64 -5.26 -30.53 -28.71
N LEU A 65 -5.31 -31.11 -29.91
CA LEU A 65 -4.78 -32.46 -30.20
C LEU A 65 -3.26 -32.53 -30.08
N ILE A 66 -2.55 -31.49 -30.54
CA ILE A 66 -1.10 -31.36 -30.38
C ILE A 66 -0.73 -31.26 -28.90
N LEU A 67 -1.44 -30.41 -28.14
CA LEU A 67 -1.20 -30.22 -26.71
C LEU A 67 -1.44 -31.52 -25.92
N TYR A 68 -2.52 -32.24 -26.24
CA TYR A 68 -2.81 -33.56 -25.65
C TYR A 68 -1.69 -34.57 -25.92
N ARG A 69 -1.16 -34.61 -27.15
CA ARG A 69 -0.09 -35.53 -27.53
C ARG A 69 1.23 -35.19 -26.83
N ILE A 70 1.54 -33.91 -26.67
CA ILE A 70 2.72 -33.44 -25.92
C ILE A 70 2.61 -33.85 -24.46
N ILE A 71 1.49 -33.54 -23.79
CA ILE A 71 1.25 -33.89 -22.38
C ILE A 71 1.40 -35.41 -22.16
N ARG A 72 0.86 -36.23 -23.05
CA ARG A 72 0.98 -37.70 -22.96
C ARG A 72 2.44 -38.18 -23.04
N VAL A 73 3.27 -37.56 -23.88
CA VAL A 73 4.70 -37.90 -24.00
C VAL A 73 5.46 -37.50 -22.72
N TRP A 74 5.16 -36.32 -22.15
CA TRP A 74 5.76 -35.89 -20.89
C TRP A 74 5.39 -36.81 -19.73
N ILE A 75 4.13 -37.24 -19.63
CA ILE A 75 3.69 -38.18 -18.59
C ILE A 75 4.45 -39.51 -18.71
N VAL A 76 4.59 -40.07 -19.90
CA VAL A 76 5.35 -41.32 -20.12
C VAL A 76 6.83 -41.14 -19.76
N TYR A 77 7.43 -39.99 -20.11
CA TYR A 77 8.81 -39.68 -19.75
C TYR A 77 9.02 -39.60 -18.24
N TYR A 78 8.16 -38.86 -17.52
CA TYR A 78 8.30 -38.71 -16.06
C TYR A 78 8.01 -40.01 -15.30
N VAL A 79 6.98 -40.76 -15.69
CA VAL A 79 6.69 -42.06 -15.08
C VAL A 79 7.83 -43.05 -15.35
N GLY A 80 8.40 -43.06 -16.56
CA GLY A 80 9.57 -43.86 -16.89
C GLY A 80 10.83 -43.47 -16.09
N ALA A 81 11.05 -42.17 -15.89
CA ALA A 81 12.16 -41.67 -15.07
C ALA A 81 12.02 -42.07 -13.61
N ILE A 82 10.83 -41.93 -13.03
CA ILE A 82 10.56 -42.32 -11.63
C ILE A 82 10.71 -43.84 -11.46
N ALA A 83 10.19 -44.64 -12.39
CA ALA A 83 10.36 -46.10 -12.37
C ALA A 83 11.83 -46.52 -12.51
N GLY A 84 12.60 -45.83 -13.37
CA GLY A 84 14.04 -46.05 -13.54
C GLY A 84 14.83 -45.74 -12.27
N TRP A 85 14.51 -44.64 -11.59
CA TRP A 85 15.11 -44.28 -10.29
C TRP A 85 14.76 -45.29 -9.20
N GLY A 86 13.51 -45.75 -9.15
CA GLY A 86 13.08 -46.80 -8.21
C GLY A 86 13.85 -48.11 -8.41
N LEU A 87 14.00 -48.57 -9.66
CA LEU A 87 14.77 -49.77 -9.97
C LEU A 87 16.26 -49.64 -9.64
N ALA A 88 16.86 -48.47 -9.87
CA ALA A 88 18.24 -48.20 -9.49
C ALA A 88 18.43 -48.24 -7.96
N LEU A 89 17.50 -47.67 -7.19
CA LEU A 89 17.50 -47.71 -5.73
C LEU A 89 17.39 -49.14 -5.19
N VAL A 90 16.50 -49.96 -5.77
CA VAL A 90 16.33 -51.36 -5.40
C VAL A 90 17.58 -52.19 -5.74
N ALA A 91 18.20 -51.96 -6.91
CA ALA A 91 19.45 -52.62 -7.29
C ALA A 91 20.64 -52.24 -6.37
N ILE A 92 20.70 -50.99 -5.92
CA ILE A 92 21.72 -50.52 -4.96
C ILE A 92 21.51 -51.14 -3.57
N MET A 93 20.25 -51.26 -3.12
CA MET A 93 19.91 -51.92 -1.85
C MET A 93 20.21 -53.42 -1.86
N LEU A 94 20.06 -54.08 -3.00
CA LEU A 94 20.34 -55.52 -3.17
C LEU A 94 21.84 -55.84 -3.26
N THR A 95 22.68 -54.89 -3.67
CA THR A 95 24.10 -55.14 -3.93
C THR A 95 25.04 -54.75 -2.77
N ASN A 96 24.58 -54.01 -1.76
CA ASN A 96 25.41 -53.61 -0.61
C ASN A 96 24.62 -53.41 0.70
N PRO A 97 24.48 -54.44 1.55
CA PRO A 97 23.70 -54.35 2.81
C PRO A 97 24.46 -53.76 4.01
N LEU A 98 25.73 -53.32 3.88
CA LEU A 98 26.59 -52.97 5.02
C LEU A 98 27.38 -51.65 4.88
N ALA A 99 26.95 -50.71 4.04
CA ALA A 99 27.60 -49.39 3.92
C ALA A 99 26.76 -48.26 4.54
N PRO A 100 27.20 -47.61 5.64
CA PRO A 100 26.69 -46.31 6.06
C PRO A 100 27.70 -45.18 5.74
N PRO A 101 27.26 -43.94 5.44
CA PRO A 101 26.09 -43.58 4.63
C PRO A 101 26.49 -42.64 3.47
N PHE A 102 26.07 -42.98 2.26
CA PHE A 102 25.03 -42.27 1.48
C PHE A 102 25.08 -40.74 1.26
N ILE A 103 26.06 -39.98 1.74
CA ILE A 103 25.99 -38.51 1.74
C ILE A 103 26.81 -37.88 0.61
N LEU A 104 27.95 -38.49 0.22
CA LEU A 104 28.84 -37.86 -0.76
C LEU A 104 28.38 -38.00 -2.22
N GLN A 105 27.60 -39.04 -2.53
CA GLN A 105 27.07 -39.30 -3.88
C GLN A 105 25.73 -38.58 -4.13
N TRP A 106 24.93 -38.35 -3.08
CA TRP A 106 23.75 -37.47 -3.16
C TRP A 106 24.16 -36.00 -3.25
N ALA A 107 25.25 -35.60 -2.59
CA ALA A 107 25.76 -34.23 -2.65
C ALA A 107 26.13 -33.80 -4.08
N THR A 108 26.76 -34.67 -4.88
CA THR A 108 27.18 -34.31 -6.24
C THR A 108 26.01 -34.31 -7.23
N GLY A 109 25.04 -35.21 -7.07
CA GLY A 109 23.82 -35.26 -7.88
C GLY A 109 22.84 -34.13 -7.58
N LEU A 110 22.65 -33.80 -6.29
CA LEU A 110 21.75 -32.73 -5.85
C LEU A 110 22.30 -31.34 -6.23
N VAL A 111 23.61 -31.12 -6.13
CA VAL A 111 24.25 -29.85 -6.52
C VAL A 111 24.14 -29.59 -8.03
N ALA A 112 24.29 -30.62 -8.87
CA ALA A 112 24.09 -30.50 -10.31
C ALA A 112 22.61 -30.25 -10.69
N PHE A 113 21.68 -30.91 -10.01
CA PHE A 113 20.24 -30.71 -10.23
C PHE A 113 19.77 -29.33 -9.78
N ILE A 114 20.26 -28.83 -8.64
CA ILE A 114 19.95 -27.49 -8.13
C ILE A 114 20.56 -26.40 -9.02
N ALA A 115 21.76 -26.59 -9.57
CA ALA A 115 22.39 -25.63 -10.49
C ALA A 115 21.63 -25.50 -11.82
N ILE A 116 21.12 -26.62 -12.36
CA ILE A 116 20.34 -26.63 -13.60
C ILE A 116 18.94 -26.02 -13.38
N LEU A 117 18.29 -26.33 -12.24
CA LEU A 117 17.01 -25.70 -11.88
C LEU A 117 17.16 -24.20 -11.63
N ALA A 118 18.25 -23.77 -10.98
CA ALA A 118 18.55 -22.36 -10.72
C ALA A 118 18.85 -21.58 -12.01
N GLY A 119 19.57 -22.19 -12.97
CA GLY A 119 19.83 -21.57 -14.28
C GLY A 119 18.55 -21.41 -15.13
N LEU A 120 17.64 -22.39 -15.08
CA LEU A 120 16.35 -22.33 -15.77
C LEU A 120 15.38 -21.34 -15.12
N LEU A 121 15.35 -21.25 -13.79
CA LEU A 121 14.56 -20.23 -13.10
C LEU A 121 15.11 -18.82 -13.36
N TRP A 122 16.43 -18.62 -13.39
CA TRP A 122 17.05 -17.33 -13.66
C TRP A 122 16.78 -16.81 -15.09
N LEU A 123 16.75 -17.71 -16.07
CA LEU A 123 16.36 -17.41 -17.46
C LEU A 123 14.87 -17.09 -17.63
N LEU A 124 14.00 -17.71 -16.81
CA LEU A 124 12.56 -17.43 -16.80
C LEU A 124 12.20 -16.18 -15.99
N SER A 125 13.06 -15.71 -15.09
CA SER A 125 12.75 -14.61 -14.17
C SER A 125 13.49 -13.29 -14.45
N GLY A 126 14.21 -13.16 -15.57
CA GLY A 126 14.80 -11.88 -16.02
C GLY A 126 15.63 -11.15 -14.94
N GLY A 127 16.86 -11.58 -14.70
CA GLY A 127 17.74 -10.96 -13.71
C GLY A 127 18.39 -9.63 -14.17
N ILE A 128 17.99 -8.51 -13.58
CA ILE A 128 18.89 -7.38 -13.25
C ILE A 128 18.93 -7.21 -11.71
N VAL A 129 20.08 -6.79 -11.24
CA VAL A 129 20.69 -6.97 -9.91
C VAL A 129 20.38 -5.82 -8.92
N LYS A 130 20.16 -6.21 -7.63
CA LYS A 130 20.34 -5.50 -6.32
C LYS A 130 19.33 -4.38 -5.95
N SER A 131 18.87 -4.24 -4.70
CA SER A 131 19.43 -4.61 -3.38
C SER A 131 18.32 -4.72 -2.28
N PRO A 132 18.64 -5.15 -1.03
CA PRO A 132 17.81 -6.05 -0.21
C PRO A 132 16.98 -5.37 0.90
N LEU A 133 16.08 -6.16 1.50
CA LEU A 133 15.52 -6.16 2.87
C LEU A 133 14.01 -6.40 2.78
N GLU A 134 13.32 -7.22 3.57
CA GLU A 134 13.66 -8.27 4.52
C GLU A 134 12.33 -8.99 4.85
N ARG A 135 12.40 -10.30 5.07
CA ARG A 135 11.44 -11.17 5.78
C ARG A 135 9.97 -11.29 5.33
N VAL A 136 9.68 -12.53 4.91
CA VAL A 136 8.71 -13.45 5.53
C VAL A 136 7.27 -12.94 5.73
N ARG A 137 6.45 -13.39 4.78
CA ARG A 137 5.03 -13.71 4.87
C ARG A 137 4.76 -14.80 5.91
N VAL A 138 3.69 -14.67 6.70
CA VAL A 138 2.73 -15.77 6.86
C VAL A 138 1.35 -15.19 6.63
N GLY A 139 0.72 -15.63 5.55
CA GLY A 139 -0.71 -15.47 5.34
C GLY A 139 -1.45 -16.62 6.01
N GLY A 140 -2.65 -16.30 6.50
CA GLY A 140 -3.75 -17.25 6.57
C GLY A 140 -4.93 -16.62 5.84
N GLN A 141 -5.33 -17.21 4.71
CA GLN A 141 -6.66 -17.02 4.10
C GLN A 141 -7.29 -18.42 4.03
N ALA A 142 -8.44 -18.60 4.68
CA ALA A 142 -9.80 -18.50 4.12
C ALA A 142 -10.33 -19.92 3.82
N ALA A 143 -11.41 -20.36 4.48
CA ALA A 143 -12.81 -20.31 3.99
C ALA A 143 -12.99 -21.17 2.70
N GLN A 144 -13.99 -22.03 2.49
CA GLN A 144 -15.41 -22.12 2.86
C GLN A 144 -15.94 -23.53 2.47
N ARG A 145 -17.09 -23.97 3.04
CA ARG A 145 -18.28 -24.56 2.34
C ARG A 145 -19.30 -25.12 3.36
N THR A 146 -20.48 -24.50 3.55
CA THR A 146 -21.82 -24.66 2.91
C THR A 146 -22.86 -25.50 3.68
N LYS A 147 -24.02 -24.84 3.95
CA LYS A 147 -25.46 -25.29 4.01
C LYS A 147 -25.99 -26.02 5.28
N PRO A 148 -27.33 -26.04 5.54
CA PRO A 148 -28.42 -25.04 5.41
C PRO A 148 -29.39 -24.94 6.64
N LEU A 149 -30.39 -24.04 6.56
CA LEU A 149 -31.76 -24.09 7.16
C LEU A 149 -32.00 -23.41 8.54
N GLN A 150 -32.81 -22.34 8.57
CA GLN A 150 -34.15 -22.28 9.20
C GLN A 150 -34.78 -20.88 9.15
N THR A 151 -36.09 -20.86 8.90
CA THR A 151 -37.02 -19.73 8.74
C THR A 151 -37.38 -19.05 10.07
N PRO A 152 -37.78 -17.76 10.07
CA PRO A 152 -38.17 -17.02 11.28
C PRO A 152 -39.68 -17.13 11.54
N PRO A 153 -40.15 -17.05 12.81
CA PRO A 153 -41.56 -16.81 13.10
C PRO A 153 -41.88 -15.32 13.20
N THR A 154 -43.05 -14.98 12.66
CA THR A 154 -43.75 -13.69 12.65
C THR A 154 -44.30 -13.34 14.05
N PRO A 155 -44.50 -12.05 14.39
CA PRO A 155 -45.05 -11.64 15.68
C PRO A 155 -46.60 -11.60 15.65
N VAL A 156 -47.22 -12.01 16.76
CA VAL A 156 -48.66 -11.88 17.00
C VAL A 156 -48.94 -10.60 17.79
N THR A 157 -49.92 -9.85 17.28
CA THR A 157 -50.55 -8.67 17.85
C THR A 157 -51.48 -9.05 19.00
N GLU A 158 -51.49 -8.31 20.12
CA GLU A 158 -52.72 -8.14 20.90
C GLU A 158 -52.81 -6.75 21.56
N LYS A 159 -54.01 -6.19 21.41
CA LYS A 159 -54.53 -4.88 21.87
C LYS A 159 -54.54 -4.75 23.39
N GLN A 160 -54.39 -3.53 23.90
CA GLN A 160 -55.45 -2.80 24.63
C GLN A 160 -55.03 -1.37 25.02
N GLU A 161 -55.96 -0.45 24.83
CA GLU A 161 -56.02 0.96 25.24
C GLU A 161 -57.45 1.12 25.88
N PRO A 162 -57.88 2.27 26.44
CA PRO A 162 -57.32 3.15 27.48
C PRO A 162 -58.35 3.45 28.61
N ALA A 163 -57.96 4.15 29.69
CA ALA A 163 -58.75 5.21 30.35
C ALA A 163 -57.93 5.84 31.51
N THR A 164 -57.49 7.10 31.44
CA THR A 164 -58.15 8.38 31.85
C THR A 164 -58.07 8.72 33.35
N GLN A 165 -57.67 9.98 33.61
CA GLN A 165 -57.98 10.89 34.73
C GLN A 165 -56.84 11.26 35.71
N THR A 166 -56.21 12.40 35.41
CA THR A 166 -55.77 13.49 36.33
C THR A 166 -56.97 14.08 37.12
N PRO A 167 -56.84 15.10 38.00
CA PRO A 167 -55.71 15.67 38.75
C PRO A 167 -56.05 15.97 40.24
N LYS A 168 -55.06 16.29 41.11
CA LYS A 168 -55.18 17.43 42.06
C LYS A 168 -53.89 17.76 42.81
N GLU A 169 -53.88 19.04 43.16
CA GLU A 169 -52.80 19.92 43.57
C GLU A 169 -52.84 20.13 45.11
N THR A 170 -51.72 20.62 45.67
CA THR A 170 -51.67 21.68 46.72
C THR A 170 -51.36 21.33 48.20
N GLN A 171 -50.39 22.12 48.75
CA GLN A 171 -50.14 22.54 50.16
C GLN A 171 -49.54 21.52 51.15
N ALA A 172 -48.68 21.84 52.14
CA ALA A 172 -48.01 23.05 52.63
C ALA A 172 -46.97 22.64 53.72
N ALA A 173 -45.95 23.47 53.96
CA ALA A 173 -45.15 23.52 55.21
C ALA A 173 -45.97 24.26 56.33
N PRO A 174 -45.54 24.50 57.61
CA PRO A 174 -44.17 24.44 58.18
C PRO A 174 -44.04 24.06 59.71
N GLN A 175 -42.82 24.26 60.26
CA GLN A 175 -42.41 24.50 61.68
C GLN A 175 -42.41 23.32 62.68
N ALA A 176 -41.59 23.23 63.74
CA ALA A 176 -40.34 23.86 64.20
C ALA A 176 -39.90 23.21 65.55
N VAL A 177 -38.64 23.47 65.96
CA VAL A 177 -38.08 23.52 67.34
C VAL A 177 -37.45 22.27 68.00
N SER A 178 -36.14 22.45 68.27
CA SER A 178 -35.11 21.81 69.15
C SER A 178 -35.49 21.68 70.65
N PRO A 179 -34.59 21.36 71.64
CA PRO A 179 -33.21 20.79 71.65
C PRO A 179 -32.94 19.72 72.76
N ALA A 180 -31.75 19.09 72.80
CA ALA A 180 -30.82 19.05 73.95
C ALA A 180 -29.67 18.01 73.81
N GLN A 181 -28.48 18.41 74.29
CA GLN A 181 -27.13 17.79 74.24
C GLN A 181 -26.89 16.68 75.32
N PRO A 182 -25.63 16.32 75.70
CA PRO A 182 -24.56 15.55 75.01
C PRO A 182 -23.90 14.46 75.94
N GLN A 183 -22.90 13.71 75.43
CA GLN A 183 -21.66 13.18 76.10
C GLN A 183 -21.15 11.89 75.40
N PRO A 184 -19.93 11.37 75.66
CA PRO A 184 -18.62 12.01 75.82
C PRO A 184 -17.50 11.33 74.98
N THR A 185 -16.34 11.97 74.88
CA THR A 185 -15.10 11.46 74.26
C THR A 185 -14.24 10.62 75.24
N PRO A 186 -13.39 9.71 74.71
CA PRO A 186 -12.15 9.33 75.37
C PRO A 186 -10.87 9.49 74.51
N LYS A 187 -9.77 9.54 75.25
CA LYS A 187 -8.37 9.92 74.97
C LYS A 187 -7.59 9.04 73.99
N VAL A 188 -6.54 9.61 73.38
CA VAL A 188 -5.40 8.89 72.78
C VAL A 188 -4.08 9.52 73.25
N GLU A 189 -3.14 8.68 73.71
CA GLU A 189 -1.74 8.96 74.06
C GLU A 189 -0.79 8.73 72.85
N PRO A 190 0.46 9.24 72.88
CA PRO A 190 1.25 9.56 71.70
C PRO A 190 2.24 8.46 71.25
N SER A 191 2.80 8.64 70.06
CA SER A 191 3.88 7.83 69.46
C SER A 191 5.03 8.73 68.95
N PRO A 192 6.26 8.21 68.75
CA PRO A 192 7.55 8.88 69.02
C PRO A 192 8.11 9.79 67.91
N PRO A 193 9.21 10.54 68.16
CA PRO A 193 9.71 11.57 67.25
C PRO A 193 10.72 11.04 66.21
N GLN A 194 10.77 11.71 65.06
CA GLN A 194 11.83 11.56 64.05
C GLN A 194 12.31 12.96 63.55
N PRO A 195 13.51 13.04 62.96
CA PRO A 195 14.54 14.04 63.28
C PRO A 195 14.45 15.38 62.52
N THR A 196 15.04 16.38 63.15
CA THR A 196 15.19 17.79 62.72
C THR A 196 16.04 17.95 61.46
N THR A 197 15.51 18.67 60.47
CA THR A 197 16.26 19.26 59.36
C THR A 197 16.93 20.58 59.77
N PRO A 198 18.18 20.86 59.35
CA PRO A 198 18.89 22.09 59.70
C PRO A 198 18.47 23.31 58.84
N PRO A 199 18.69 24.54 59.31
CA PRO A 199 18.23 25.77 58.67
C PRO A 199 19.08 26.19 57.45
N PRO A 200 18.54 27.02 56.54
CA PRO A 200 19.23 27.43 55.32
C PRO A 200 20.33 28.48 55.60
N PRO A 201 21.49 28.41 54.90
CA PRO A 201 22.54 29.43 54.93
C PRO A 201 22.24 30.63 54.00
N PRO A 202 22.93 31.77 54.18
CA PRO A 202 22.48 33.09 53.75
C PRO A 202 22.74 33.41 52.27
N SER A 203 21.92 34.33 51.76
CA SER A 203 21.90 34.89 50.41
C SER A 203 23.26 35.34 49.90
N GLN A 204 23.68 34.80 48.75
CA GLN A 204 24.81 35.31 47.97
C GLN A 204 24.31 35.91 46.65
N THR A 205 24.49 37.24 46.57
CA THR A 205 24.91 38.05 45.42
C THR A 205 24.46 37.62 44.01
N THR A 206 23.50 38.36 43.47
CA THR A 206 23.12 38.35 42.05
C THR A 206 24.32 38.74 41.19
N GLN A 207 24.91 37.78 40.48
CA GLN A 207 25.85 38.06 39.39
C GLN A 207 25.04 38.33 38.12
N THR A 208 25.08 39.59 37.66
CA THR A 208 24.56 40.02 36.38
C THR A 208 25.40 39.42 35.26
N PHE A 209 24.90 38.37 34.61
CA PHE A 209 25.43 37.95 33.31
C PHE A 209 24.93 38.94 32.25
N SER A 210 25.84 39.78 31.73
CA SER A 210 25.59 40.61 30.55
C SER A 210 25.19 39.71 29.38
N ALA A 211 23.94 39.86 28.93
CA ALA A 211 23.46 39.27 27.69
C ALA A 211 24.24 39.87 26.51
N GLN A 212 24.96 39.03 25.75
CA GLN A 212 25.44 39.41 24.43
C GLN A 212 24.23 39.67 23.51
N PRO A 213 24.28 40.68 22.63
CA PRO A 213 23.20 40.94 21.69
C PRO A 213 23.07 39.74 20.76
N THR A 214 21.97 39.01 20.89
CA THR A 214 21.58 37.97 19.96
C THR A 214 21.31 38.64 18.62
N GLN A 215 22.03 38.25 17.58
CA GLN A 215 21.69 38.64 16.21
C GLN A 215 20.20 38.30 15.98
N PRO A 216 19.40 39.20 15.37
CA PRO A 216 18.03 38.88 15.02
C PRO A 216 18.04 37.62 14.17
N ALA A 217 17.41 36.56 14.68
CA ALA A 217 17.16 35.36 13.89
C ALA A 217 16.48 35.80 12.60
N ILE A 218 17.10 35.46 11.46
CA ILE A 218 16.50 35.64 10.15
C ILE A 218 15.11 35.00 10.26
N PRO A 219 14.01 35.76 10.03
CA PRO A 219 12.68 35.18 10.09
C PRO A 219 12.65 33.99 9.13
N PRO A 220 12.10 32.84 9.54
CA PRO A 220 11.99 31.70 8.66
C PRO A 220 11.39 32.17 7.34
N PRO A 221 11.92 31.71 6.19
CA PRO A 221 11.38 32.11 4.90
C PRO A 221 9.87 31.93 4.93
N PRO A 222 9.10 32.89 4.38
CA PRO A 222 7.64 32.81 4.38
C PRO A 222 7.24 31.42 3.87
N PRO A 223 6.29 30.73 4.53
CA PRO A 223 5.87 29.40 4.11
C PRO A 223 5.54 29.45 2.62
N GLU A 224 6.14 28.54 1.85
CA GLU A 224 5.79 28.38 0.44
C GLU A 224 4.25 28.34 0.36
N PRO A 225 3.64 29.05 -0.62
CA PRO A 225 2.18 29.10 -0.71
C PRO A 225 1.67 27.67 -0.72
N ALA A 226 0.79 27.36 0.24
CA ALA A 226 0.19 26.04 0.35
C ALA A 226 -0.39 25.67 -1.01
N ARG A 227 0.18 24.63 -1.66
CA ARG A 227 -0.25 24.22 -3.00
C ARG A 227 -1.76 24.02 -3.00
N SER A 228 -2.44 24.57 -4.00
CA SER A 228 -3.86 24.36 -4.15
C SER A 228 -4.15 22.86 -4.36
N ILE A 229 -5.34 22.39 -3.97
CA ILE A 229 -5.69 20.97 -4.16
C ILE A 229 -5.64 20.62 -5.67
N ASP A 230 -6.00 21.58 -6.54
CA ASP A 230 -5.95 21.42 -8.00
C ASP A 230 -4.52 21.17 -8.50
N GLU A 231 -3.52 21.90 -7.97
CA GLU A 231 -2.10 21.68 -8.30
C GLU A 231 -1.59 20.32 -7.83
N VAL A 232 -1.99 19.88 -6.64
CA VAL A 232 -1.59 18.56 -6.10
C VAL A 232 -2.22 17.44 -6.91
N GLU A 233 -3.48 17.60 -7.31
CA GLU A 233 -4.19 16.65 -8.14
C GLU A 233 -3.56 16.53 -9.54
N GLU A 234 -3.25 17.65 -10.19
CA GLU A 234 -2.56 17.66 -11.49
C GLU A 234 -1.18 17.00 -11.38
N ALA A 235 -0.40 17.36 -10.36
CA ALA A 235 0.92 16.79 -10.15
C ALA A 235 0.88 15.29 -9.84
N LEU A 236 -0.14 14.82 -9.10
CA LEU A 236 -0.32 13.39 -8.84
C LEU A 236 -0.67 12.64 -10.13
N MET A 237 -1.50 13.21 -11.01
CA MET A 237 -1.79 12.61 -12.33
C MET A 237 -0.55 12.53 -13.22
N ASP A 238 0.30 13.56 -13.22
CA ASP A 238 1.56 13.52 -13.99
C ASP A 238 2.49 12.43 -13.48
N ILE A 239 2.68 12.32 -12.15
CA ILE A 239 3.49 11.25 -11.55
C ILE A 239 2.95 9.88 -11.95
N ILE A 240 1.64 9.68 -11.85
CA ILE A 240 1.00 8.43 -12.25
C ILE A 240 1.29 8.09 -13.73
N ALA A 241 1.19 9.09 -14.62
CA ALA A 241 1.34 8.89 -16.06
C ALA A 241 2.81 8.73 -16.52
N GLU A 242 3.74 9.41 -15.85
CA GLU A 242 5.16 9.48 -16.22
C GLU A 242 5.98 8.38 -15.55
N GLU A 243 5.79 8.15 -14.26
CA GLU A 243 6.49 7.11 -13.49
C GLU A 243 5.81 5.73 -13.61
N GLY A 244 4.63 5.67 -14.24
CA GLY A 244 3.91 4.42 -14.47
C GLY A 244 3.38 3.80 -13.19
N VAL A 245 2.95 4.61 -12.22
CA VAL A 245 2.39 4.13 -10.95
C VAL A 245 1.08 3.39 -11.24
N THR A 246 1.06 2.08 -10.99
CA THR A 246 -0.11 1.23 -11.19
C THR A 246 -0.94 1.06 -9.92
N GLU A 247 -0.29 1.15 -8.75
CA GLU A 247 -0.92 1.00 -7.44
C GLU A 247 -0.40 2.06 -6.47
N ILE A 248 -1.30 2.50 -5.58
CA ILE A 248 -1.01 3.42 -4.49
C ILE A 248 -1.34 2.68 -3.19
N VAL A 249 -0.30 2.41 -2.39
CA VAL A 249 -0.41 1.63 -1.15
C VAL A 249 -0.01 2.50 0.05
N PRO A 250 -0.88 2.65 1.07
CA PRO A 250 -0.53 3.38 2.28
C PRO A 250 0.33 2.53 3.21
N LEU A 251 1.15 3.19 4.03
CA LEU A 251 1.89 2.57 5.12
C LEU A 251 1.35 3.03 6.48
N PRO A 252 1.32 2.16 7.51
CA PRO A 252 0.91 2.56 8.85
C PRO A 252 1.86 3.60 9.45
N ASN A 253 1.31 4.68 10.01
CA ASN A 253 2.08 5.70 10.70
C ASN A 253 1.51 5.96 12.10
N ASN A 254 2.34 5.87 13.13
CA ASN A 254 1.95 6.09 14.54
C ASN A 254 2.39 7.45 15.09
N THR A 255 3.08 8.27 14.29
CA THR A 255 3.58 9.58 14.72
C THR A 255 2.74 10.74 14.21
N SER A 256 1.88 10.50 13.20
CA SER A 256 1.00 11.54 12.65
C SER A 256 -0.47 11.34 13.09
N PRO A 257 -1.24 12.44 13.21
CA PRO A 257 -2.69 12.40 13.45
C PRO A 257 -3.47 11.64 12.37
N GLU A 258 -2.92 11.52 11.16
CA GLU A 258 -3.56 10.84 10.05
C GLU A 258 -3.63 9.33 10.30
N GLY A 259 -2.59 8.71 10.88
CA GLY A 259 -2.54 7.27 11.18
C GLY A 259 -1.96 6.40 10.06
N GLY A 260 -1.62 7.01 8.93
CA GLY A 260 -1.00 6.37 7.78
C GLY A 260 -0.30 7.43 6.94
N SER A 261 0.57 7.01 6.03
CA SER A 261 1.31 7.89 5.12
C SER A 261 1.56 7.22 3.78
N TYR A 262 1.99 8.02 2.81
CA TYR A 262 2.42 7.59 1.48
C TYR A 262 3.82 8.17 1.19
N PRO A 263 4.89 7.66 1.83
CA PRO A 263 6.19 8.33 1.84
C PRO A 263 6.74 8.69 0.46
N ASP A 264 6.60 7.79 -0.51
CA ASP A 264 7.08 8.01 -1.88
C ASP A 264 6.34 9.18 -2.54
N LEU A 265 5.00 9.14 -2.56
CA LEU A 265 4.19 10.21 -3.15
C LEU A 265 4.29 11.54 -2.39
N GLU A 266 4.32 11.49 -1.05
CA GLU A 266 4.47 12.67 -0.19
C GLU A 266 5.81 13.38 -0.46
N SER A 267 6.90 12.62 -0.63
CA SER A 267 8.21 13.19 -0.94
C SER A 267 8.27 13.79 -2.34
N MET A 268 7.75 13.09 -3.35
CA MET A 268 7.74 13.55 -4.75
C MET A 268 6.88 14.80 -4.93
N LEU A 269 5.72 14.85 -4.27
CA LEU A 269 4.81 15.98 -4.34
C LEU A 269 5.18 17.10 -3.36
N SER A 270 5.99 16.81 -2.34
CA SER A 270 6.28 17.72 -1.22
C SER A 270 5.00 18.21 -0.52
N VAL A 271 4.11 17.26 -0.18
CA VAL A 271 2.82 17.54 0.46
C VAL A 271 2.62 16.65 1.69
N ASP A 272 1.78 17.09 2.62
CA ASP A 272 1.35 16.27 3.74
C ASP A 272 0.30 15.21 3.31
N THR A 273 0.14 14.19 4.16
CA THR A 273 -0.81 13.09 3.96
C THR A 273 -2.26 13.59 3.81
N THR A 274 -2.66 14.65 4.52
CA THR A 274 -4.03 15.17 4.50
C THR A 274 -4.37 15.75 3.12
N MET A 275 -3.47 16.55 2.55
CA MET A 275 -3.60 17.08 1.20
C MET A 275 -3.57 15.97 0.14
N LEU A 276 -2.68 15.00 0.29
CA LEU A 276 -2.61 13.86 -0.64
C LEU A 276 -3.89 13.01 -0.62
N LEU A 277 -4.44 12.71 0.55
CA LEU A 277 -5.70 11.96 0.69
C LEU A 277 -6.88 12.71 0.03
N ARG A 278 -6.90 14.06 0.09
CA ARG A 278 -7.91 14.87 -0.62
C ARG A 278 -7.74 14.77 -2.14
N ALA A 279 -6.51 14.83 -2.64
CA ALA A 279 -6.23 14.67 -4.07
C ALA A 279 -6.62 13.26 -4.56
N ILE A 280 -6.24 12.21 -3.82
CA ILE A 280 -6.65 10.82 -4.13
C ILE A 280 -8.18 10.70 -4.18
N ARG A 281 -8.90 11.33 -3.24
CA ARG A 281 -10.38 11.30 -3.26
C ARG A 281 -10.96 11.89 -4.55
N ARG A 282 -10.43 13.02 -5.02
CA ARG A 282 -10.87 13.60 -6.31
C ARG A 282 -10.54 12.72 -7.50
N LEU A 283 -9.39 12.04 -7.47
CA LEU A 283 -9.03 11.06 -8.52
C LEU A 283 -9.96 9.84 -8.52
N ILE A 284 -10.50 9.44 -7.35
CA ILE A 284 -11.54 8.42 -7.26
C ILE A 284 -12.83 8.93 -7.91
N ASP A 285 -13.24 10.15 -7.58
CA ASP A 285 -14.46 10.77 -8.14
C ASP A 285 -14.38 10.90 -9.68
N LYS A 286 -13.16 11.13 -10.20
CA LYS A 286 -12.86 11.18 -11.65
C LYS A 286 -12.59 9.81 -12.28
N ASN A 287 -12.72 8.71 -11.54
CA ASN A 287 -12.49 7.34 -12.02
C ASN A 287 -11.06 7.09 -12.57
N VAL A 288 -10.08 7.91 -12.13
CA VAL A 288 -8.65 7.77 -12.45
C VAL A 288 -8.03 6.68 -11.58
N VAL A 289 -8.42 6.64 -10.30
CA VAL A 289 -7.99 5.60 -9.35
C VAL A 289 -9.21 4.93 -8.73
N LYS A 290 -9.09 3.64 -8.39
CA LYS A 290 -10.17 2.84 -7.81
C LYS A 290 -9.70 2.16 -6.54
N ILE A 291 -10.58 2.08 -5.55
CA ILE A 291 -10.33 1.32 -4.33
C ILE A 291 -10.35 -0.18 -4.68
N VAL A 292 -9.24 -0.86 -4.41
CA VAL A 292 -9.11 -2.32 -4.63
C VAL A 292 -9.41 -3.09 -3.35
N GLY A 293 -9.09 -2.50 -2.20
CA GLY A 293 -9.29 -3.14 -0.91
C GLY A 293 -8.83 -2.27 0.24
N VAL A 294 -9.05 -2.79 1.45
CA VAL A 294 -8.55 -2.19 2.69
C VAL A 294 -7.15 -2.75 2.97
N GLU A 295 -6.18 -1.87 3.18
CA GLU A 295 -4.82 -2.25 3.56
C GLU A 295 -4.73 -2.43 5.09
N PHE A 296 -5.18 -1.43 5.84
CA PHE A 296 -5.28 -1.49 7.29
C PHE A 296 -6.33 -0.51 7.85
N LYS A 297 -6.64 -0.68 9.13
CA LYS A 297 -7.48 0.25 9.90
C LYS A 297 -6.71 0.74 11.12
N LYS A 298 -6.99 1.97 11.51
CA LYS A 298 -6.49 2.57 12.76
C LYS A 298 -7.66 2.97 13.64
N VAL A 299 -7.46 2.82 14.95
CA VAL A 299 -8.34 3.41 15.95
C VAL A 299 -8.19 4.93 15.86
N ALA A 300 -9.31 5.62 15.74
CA ALA A 300 -9.39 7.07 15.64
C ALA A 300 -10.28 7.63 16.74
N CYS A 301 -9.95 8.84 17.17
CA CYS A 301 -10.74 9.60 18.13
C CYS A 301 -12.11 9.94 17.51
N PRO A 302 -13.22 9.63 18.19
CA PRO A 302 -14.57 9.94 17.69
C PRO A 302 -14.83 11.45 17.56
N HIS A 303 -14.10 12.29 18.31
CA HIS A 303 -14.28 13.74 18.30
C HIS A 303 -13.49 14.44 17.19
N CYS A 304 -12.19 14.14 17.05
CA CYS A 304 -11.31 14.86 16.11
C CYS A 304 -10.77 14.00 14.95
N GLN A 305 -11.14 12.72 14.86
CA GLN A 305 -10.71 11.79 13.81
C GLN A 305 -9.19 11.56 13.72
N SER A 306 -8.45 11.96 14.75
CA SER A 306 -7.01 11.70 14.89
C SER A 306 -6.78 10.25 15.28
N ALA A 307 -5.85 9.60 14.58
CA ALA A 307 -5.36 8.26 14.89
C ALA A 307 -4.19 8.28 15.90
N LEU A 308 -3.77 9.47 16.35
CA LEU A 308 -2.71 9.61 17.34
C LEU A 308 -3.31 9.45 18.75
N ASN A 309 -3.12 8.27 19.34
CA ASN A 309 -3.65 7.92 20.65
C ASN A 309 -2.69 7.04 21.46
N ILE A 310 -2.88 7.04 22.77
CA ILE A 310 -2.22 6.13 23.71
C ILE A 310 -3.25 5.15 24.24
N LEU A 311 -3.01 3.86 24.05
CA LEU A 311 -3.74 2.78 24.71
C LEU A 311 -3.36 2.74 26.19
N THR A 312 -4.37 2.74 27.06
CA THR A 312 -4.21 2.56 28.51
C THR A 312 -5.00 1.33 28.96
N LEU A 313 -4.37 0.50 29.79
CA LEU A 313 -5.02 -0.62 30.46
C LEU A 313 -5.22 -0.24 31.93
N SER A 314 -6.44 -0.37 32.44
CA SER A 314 -6.77 -0.04 33.82
C SER A 314 -7.67 -1.08 34.49
N CYS A 315 -7.69 -1.05 35.83
CA CYS A 315 -8.55 -1.88 36.64
C CYS A 315 -10.02 -1.46 36.45
N ARG A 316 -10.91 -2.44 36.22
CA ARG A 316 -12.36 -2.19 36.08
C ARG A 316 -13.03 -1.76 37.39
N ALA A 317 -12.48 -2.14 38.55
CA ALA A 317 -13.07 -1.83 39.84
C ALA A 317 -12.70 -0.42 40.35
N CYS A 318 -11.43 -0.03 40.25
CA CYS A 318 -10.94 1.24 40.81
C CYS A 318 -10.38 2.23 39.79
N GLY A 319 -10.23 1.86 38.51
CA GLY A 319 -9.67 2.71 37.47
C GLY A 319 -8.14 2.87 37.48
N SER A 320 -7.43 2.25 38.43
CA SER A 320 -5.96 2.33 38.50
C SER A 320 -5.28 1.66 37.29
N THR A 321 -4.21 2.27 36.78
CA THR A 321 -3.33 1.67 35.76
C THR A 321 -2.26 0.76 36.34
N ASN A 322 -2.16 0.66 37.67
CA ASN A 322 -1.21 -0.20 38.38
C ASN A 322 -1.72 -1.65 38.39
N ILE A 323 -1.76 -2.25 37.21
CA ILE A 323 -2.22 -3.63 37.00
C ILE A 323 -1.08 -4.51 36.47
N GLY A 324 -1.03 -5.75 36.95
CA GLY A 324 -0.12 -6.79 36.50
C GLY A 324 -0.87 -7.92 35.80
N ARG A 325 -0.29 -8.49 34.75
CA ARG A 325 -0.82 -9.71 34.11
C ARG A 325 -0.20 -10.93 34.81
N GLN A 326 -1.03 -11.74 35.45
CA GLN A 326 -0.63 -13.01 36.06
C GLN A 326 -1.06 -14.18 35.18
N ARG A 327 -0.17 -15.15 34.99
CA ARG A 327 -0.47 -16.43 34.33
C ARG A 327 -0.55 -17.54 35.37
N ILE A 328 -1.54 -18.42 35.22
CA ILE A 328 -1.57 -19.71 35.91
C ILE A 328 -0.97 -20.74 34.99
N LEU A 329 0.07 -21.40 35.48
CA LEU A 329 0.75 -22.46 34.77
C LEU A 329 0.32 -23.81 35.35
N GLN A 330 0.13 -24.77 34.45
CA GLN A 330 -0.12 -26.17 34.74
C GLN A 330 1.13 -26.97 34.41
N HIS A 331 1.68 -27.69 35.37
CA HIS A 331 2.69 -28.70 35.09
C HIS A 331 2.00 -29.95 34.53
N GLU A 332 2.24 -30.29 33.27
CA GLU A 332 1.53 -31.39 32.60
C GLU A 332 1.82 -32.75 33.24
N ALA A 333 3.04 -32.99 33.71
CA ALA A 333 3.42 -34.30 34.26
C ALA A 333 2.81 -34.58 35.64
N CYS A 334 2.66 -33.57 36.52
CA CYS A 334 2.15 -33.77 37.88
C CYS A 334 0.80 -33.09 38.19
N GLY A 335 0.25 -32.34 37.23
CA GLY A 335 -1.03 -31.65 37.34
C GLY A 335 -1.06 -30.45 38.29
N TYR A 336 0.08 -29.98 38.81
CA TYR A 336 0.09 -28.81 39.69
C TYR A 336 -0.28 -27.55 38.92
N LEU A 337 -1.21 -26.78 39.48
CA LEU A 337 -1.70 -25.50 38.96
C LEU A 337 -1.29 -24.39 39.94
N GLY A 338 -0.61 -23.37 39.46
CA GLY A 338 -0.18 -22.25 40.30
C GLY A 338 0.21 -21.01 39.49
N PRO A 339 0.38 -19.86 40.15
CA PRO A 339 0.88 -18.64 39.50
C PRO A 339 2.30 -18.86 38.94
N GLU A 340 2.64 -18.20 37.84
CA GLU A 340 3.97 -18.26 37.20
C GLU A 340 5.12 -18.06 38.21
N ASP A 341 4.96 -17.13 39.15
CA ASP A 341 5.96 -16.87 40.20
C ASP A 341 6.21 -18.07 41.12
N SER A 342 5.21 -18.93 41.35
CA SER A 342 5.37 -20.14 42.18
C SER A 342 6.27 -21.20 41.55
N PHE A 343 6.54 -21.08 40.25
CA PHE A 343 7.46 -21.96 39.54
C PHE A 343 8.89 -21.41 39.49
N THR A 344 9.15 -20.19 39.97
CA THR A 344 10.47 -19.57 39.89
C THR A 344 11.15 -19.57 41.25
N VAL A 345 12.19 -20.39 41.42
CA VAL A 345 12.97 -20.48 42.66
C VAL A 345 14.44 -20.27 42.34
N GLY A 346 15.03 -19.18 42.86
CA GLY A 346 16.46 -18.90 42.69
C GLY A 346 16.91 -18.77 41.23
N GLY A 347 16.04 -18.26 40.34
CA GLY A 347 16.31 -18.11 38.91
C GLY A 347 16.15 -19.40 38.08
N ARG A 348 15.70 -20.50 38.68
CA ARG A 348 15.36 -21.75 37.99
C ARG A 348 13.86 -21.98 38.00
N THR A 349 13.34 -22.57 36.93
CA THR A 349 11.92 -22.93 36.83
C THR A 349 11.73 -24.35 37.35
N ILE A 350 11.09 -24.49 38.51
CA ILE A 350 10.91 -25.74 39.24
C ILE A 350 9.45 -25.89 39.63
N CYS A 351 8.87 -27.06 39.42
CA CYS A 351 7.52 -27.34 39.92
C CYS A 351 7.55 -27.46 41.46
N PRO A 352 6.78 -26.66 42.21
CA PRO A 352 6.80 -26.70 43.67
C PRO A 352 6.20 -27.99 44.24
N ARG A 353 5.41 -28.72 43.44
CA ARG A 353 4.78 -29.99 43.87
C ARG A 353 5.69 -31.20 43.72
N CYS A 354 6.37 -31.35 42.60
CA CYS A 354 7.20 -32.54 42.32
C CYS A 354 8.71 -32.25 42.36
N GLY A 355 9.11 -30.99 42.62
CA GLY A 355 10.49 -30.56 42.72
C GLY A 355 11.28 -30.65 41.41
N SER A 356 10.59 -30.96 40.31
CA SER A 356 11.27 -31.25 39.06
C SER A 356 11.53 -29.96 38.26
N SER A 357 12.66 -29.92 37.57
CA SER A 357 13.02 -28.79 36.70
C SER A 357 12.17 -28.82 35.44
N VAL A 358 11.42 -27.74 35.22
CA VAL A 358 10.45 -27.62 34.13
C VAL A 358 10.86 -26.50 33.20
N LYS A 359 10.52 -26.60 31.91
CA LYS A 359 10.74 -25.51 30.94
C LYS A 359 9.39 -24.87 30.58
N ILE A 360 9.38 -23.54 30.45
CA ILE A 360 8.23 -22.81 29.91
C ILE A 360 8.37 -22.82 28.40
N LEU A 361 7.54 -23.57 27.68
CA LEU A 361 7.50 -23.49 26.23
C LEU A 361 6.89 -22.15 25.82
N ARG A 362 7.65 -21.34 25.09
CA ARG A 362 7.22 -20.05 24.54
C ARG A 362 7.12 -20.10 23.02
N GLY A 363 6.51 -21.15 22.45
CA GLY A 363 6.26 -21.22 21.01
C GLY A 363 5.79 -22.60 20.51
N PRO A 364 5.32 -22.69 19.25
CA PRO A 364 4.80 -23.92 18.65
C PRO A 364 5.87 -24.82 18.00
N LEU A 365 7.16 -24.49 18.11
CA LEU A 365 8.27 -25.18 17.42
C LEU A 365 9.16 -26.05 18.33
N GLU A 366 8.80 -26.20 19.60
CA GLU A 366 9.56 -27.01 20.55
C GLU A 366 8.75 -28.27 20.89
N GLU A 367 8.73 -29.20 19.95
CA GLU A 367 8.33 -30.58 20.22
C GLU A 367 9.55 -31.35 20.72
N GLU A 368 9.45 -31.82 21.97
CA GLU A 368 9.73 -33.21 22.41
C GLU A 368 10.31 -33.28 23.85
N GLN A 369 9.48 -33.87 24.73
CA GLN A 369 9.87 -34.82 25.80
C GLN A 369 10.44 -34.36 27.16
N GLU A 370 10.29 -33.11 27.61
CA GLU A 370 10.57 -32.79 29.03
C GLU A 370 9.50 -31.93 29.68
N GLN A 371 9.00 -32.40 30.83
CA GLN A 371 8.22 -31.70 31.87
C GLN A 371 7.86 -30.24 31.56
N VAL A 372 6.72 -30.08 30.89
CA VAL A 372 6.27 -28.82 30.32
C VAL A 372 5.34 -28.07 31.26
N LEU A 373 5.53 -26.75 31.36
CA LEU A 373 4.52 -25.84 31.90
C LEU A 373 3.62 -25.30 30.78
N LYS A 374 2.32 -25.57 30.87
CA LYS A 374 1.29 -25.04 29.98
C LYS A 374 0.58 -23.86 30.64
N VAL A 375 0.29 -22.80 29.89
CA VAL A 375 -0.56 -21.70 30.39
C VAL A 375 -2.01 -22.20 30.45
N HIS A 376 -2.54 -22.34 31.66
CA HIS A 376 -3.92 -22.76 31.90
C HIS A 376 -4.89 -21.58 31.82
N SER A 377 -4.54 -20.45 32.43
CA SER A 377 -5.32 -19.21 32.37
C SER A 377 -4.44 -17.97 32.53
N SER A 378 -4.97 -16.81 32.16
CA SER A 378 -4.37 -15.49 32.41
C SER A 378 -5.43 -14.58 33.01
N PHE A 379 -5.02 -13.74 33.96
CA PHE A 379 -5.86 -12.69 34.53
C PHE A 379 -5.01 -11.46 34.85
N PHE A 380 -5.68 -10.37 35.17
CA PHE A 380 -5.09 -9.11 35.59
C PHE A 380 -5.38 -8.88 37.07
N ILE A 381 -4.32 -8.58 37.84
CA ILE A 381 -4.41 -8.20 39.25
C ILE A 381 -4.12 -6.71 39.36
N CYS A 382 -4.98 -5.96 40.06
CA CYS A 382 -4.68 -4.58 40.43
C CYS A 382 -3.89 -4.54 41.73
N TYR A 383 -2.75 -3.85 41.74
CA TYR A 383 -1.92 -3.73 42.95
C TYR A 383 -2.41 -2.67 43.93
N ASP A 384 -3.37 -1.83 43.53
CA ASP A 384 -3.92 -0.78 44.41
C ASP A 384 -5.19 -1.23 45.15
N CYS A 385 -6.05 -2.04 44.51
CA CYS A 385 -7.31 -2.52 45.12
C CYS A 385 -7.41 -4.05 45.24
N ASN A 386 -6.40 -4.80 44.79
CA ASN A 386 -6.35 -6.27 44.79
C ASN A 386 -7.46 -6.97 43.99
N GLU A 387 -8.19 -6.24 43.14
CA GLU A 387 -9.18 -6.83 42.23
C GLU A 387 -8.49 -7.77 41.22
N VAL A 388 -9.10 -8.94 41.01
CA VAL A 388 -8.67 -9.92 40.01
C VAL A 388 -9.72 -9.99 38.91
N SER A 389 -9.33 -9.65 37.69
CA SER A 389 -10.22 -9.61 36.53
C SER A 389 -9.65 -10.40 35.35
N PRO A 390 -10.48 -11.08 34.55
CA PRO A 390 -10.00 -11.79 33.36
C PRO A 390 -9.47 -10.80 32.31
N ASP A 391 -10.11 -9.63 32.19
CA ASP A 391 -9.79 -8.61 31.20
C ASP A 391 -9.69 -7.22 31.84
N PRO A 392 -8.71 -6.39 31.45
CA PRO A 392 -8.63 -5.02 31.91
C PRO A 392 -9.73 -4.17 31.27
N HIS A 393 -9.92 -2.95 31.79
CA HIS A 393 -10.58 -1.90 31.04
C HIS A 393 -9.59 -1.34 30.01
N ILE A 394 -10.02 -1.24 28.76
CA ILE A 394 -9.22 -0.72 27.65
C ILE A 394 -9.77 0.65 27.28
N SER A 395 -8.93 1.67 27.44
CA SER A 395 -9.22 3.03 27.03
C SER A 395 -8.11 3.61 26.16
N PHE A 396 -8.44 4.67 25.45
CA PHE A 396 -7.55 5.40 24.56
C PHE A 396 -7.59 6.86 24.95
N ARG A 397 -6.41 7.49 25.04
CA ARG A 397 -6.29 8.95 25.17
C ARG A 397 -5.86 9.54 23.83
N CYS A 398 -6.67 10.44 23.27
CA CYS A 398 -6.29 11.17 22.06
C CYS A 398 -5.15 12.14 22.38
N LEU A 399 -4.03 12.05 21.66
CA LEU A 399 -2.91 12.98 21.83
C LEU A 399 -3.10 14.32 21.10
N THR A 400 -4.12 14.42 20.26
CA THR A 400 -4.44 15.66 19.53
C THR A 400 -5.43 16.54 20.29
N CYS A 401 -6.51 15.97 20.85
CA CYS A 401 -7.55 16.75 21.55
C CYS A 401 -7.70 16.42 23.04
N GLY A 402 -6.97 15.42 23.56
CA GLY A 402 -7.02 15.04 24.98
C GLY A 402 -8.23 14.20 25.39
N LEU A 403 -9.18 13.93 24.49
CA LEU A 403 -10.35 13.11 24.80
C LEU A 403 -9.96 11.67 25.16
N ASP A 404 -10.48 11.19 26.28
CA ASP A 404 -10.46 9.78 26.65
C ASP A 404 -11.70 9.07 26.08
N TYR A 405 -11.50 7.93 25.43
CA TYR A 405 -12.54 7.11 24.82
C TYR A 405 -12.19 5.62 24.93
N ASP A 406 -13.11 4.74 24.59
CA ASP A 406 -12.99 3.29 24.85
C ASP A 406 -13.37 2.44 23.64
N LEU A 407 -13.43 1.12 23.83
CA LEU A 407 -13.81 0.17 22.78
C LEU A 407 -15.25 0.32 22.28
N ALA A 408 -16.14 1.00 23.01
CA ALA A 408 -17.52 1.23 22.59
C ALA A 408 -17.67 2.51 21.75
N SER A 409 -16.76 3.47 21.93
CA SER A 409 -16.88 4.82 21.36
C SER A 409 -15.86 5.14 20.27
N PHE A 410 -14.81 4.33 20.08
CA PHE A 410 -13.79 4.62 19.06
C PHE A 410 -14.34 4.50 17.63
N GLU A 411 -13.70 5.20 16.69
CA GLU A 411 -13.99 5.08 15.27
C GLU A 411 -12.85 4.42 14.49
N PHE A 412 -13.17 3.85 13.32
CA PHE A 412 -12.16 3.29 12.42
C PHE A 412 -11.80 4.26 11.31
N LYS A 413 -10.53 4.66 11.28
CA LYS A 413 -9.95 5.27 10.08
C LYS A 413 -9.42 4.19 9.17
N THR A 414 -9.98 4.10 7.97
CA THR A 414 -9.68 3.05 7.00
C THR A 414 -8.70 3.57 5.96
N PHE A 415 -7.63 2.82 5.73
CA PHE A 415 -6.64 3.10 4.69
C PHE A 415 -6.78 2.07 3.58
N TYR A 416 -6.99 2.57 2.36
CA TYR A 416 -7.27 1.74 1.19
C TYR A 416 -6.04 1.58 0.32
N ARG A 417 -5.96 0.43 -0.36
CA ARG A 417 -5.11 0.25 -1.53
C ARG A 417 -5.88 0.70 -2.77
N TYR A 418 -5.23 1.51 -3.60
CA TYR A 418 -5.81 2.01 -4.85
C TYR A 418 -5.08 1.40 -6.05
N ALA A 419 -5.83 1.05 -7.08
CA ALA A 419 -5.29 0.75 -8.40
C ALA A 419 -5.63 1.89 -9.35
N VAL A 420 -4.69 2.22 -10.22
CA VAL A 420 -4.90 3.22 -11.25
C VAL A 420 -5.62 2.59 -12.44
N ASN A 421 -6.58 3.32 -13.01
CA ASN A 421 -7.31 2.89 -14.19
C ASN A 421 -6.41 2.98 -15.44
N PRO A 422 -6.03 1.85 -16.07
CA PRO A 422 -5.11 1.86 -17.21
C PRO A 422 -5.71 2.56 -18.44
N GLU A 423 -7.03 2.57 -18.60
CA GLU A 423 -7.71 3.25 -19.73
C GLU A 423 -7.52 4.77 -19.66
N VAL A 424 -7.56 5.34 -18.46
CA VAL A 424 -7.37 6.78 -18.26
C VAL A 424 -5.91 7.15 -18.49
N ILE A 425 -4.97 6.34 -17.97
CA ILE A 425 -3.53 6.59 -18.18
C ILE A 425 -3.17 6.48 -19.66
N SER A 426 -3.63 5.43 -20.35
CA SER A 426 -3.36 5.25 -21.78
C SER A 426 -3.93 6.41 -22.60
N GLY A 427 -5.15 6.87 -22.30
CA GLY A 427 -5.71 8.07 -22.91
C GLY A 427 -4.87 9.34 -22.68
N LEU A 428 -4.37 9.57 -21.46
CA LEU A 428 -3.47 10.70 -21.16
C LEU A 428 -2.12 10.57 -21.89
N GLN A 429 -1.56 9.37 -21.96
CA GLN A 429 -0.31 9.10 -22.68
C GLN A 429 -0.47 9.28 -24.20
N GLU A 430 -1.62 8.89 -24.76
CA GLU A 430 -1.97 9.13 -26.16
C GLU A 430 -2.09 10.62 -26.46
N GLN A 431 -2.70 11.40 -25.57
CA GLN A 431 -2.76 12.86 -25.71
C GLN A 431 -1.38 13.51 -25.70
N LYS A 432 -0.45 13.02 -24.87
CA LYS A 432 0.95 13.49 -24.83
C LYS A 432 1.83 12.91 -25.97
N ARG A 433 1.32 12.00 -26.82
CA ARG A 433 2.08 11.37 -27.92
C ARG A 433 2.70 12.37 -28.92
N PRO A 434 2.00 13.45 -29.35
CA PRO A 434 2.57 14.41 -30.27
C PRO A 434 3.81 15.12 -29.70
N LEU A 435 3.81 15.44 -28.40
CA LEU A 435 4.99 16.02 -27.74
C LEU A 435 6.19 15.09 -27.75
N ARG A 436 5.97 13.79 -27.49
CA ARG A 436 7.06 12.79 -27.55
C ARG A 436 7.65 12.67 -28.95
N MET A 437 6.81 12.69 -29.98
CA MET A 437 7.26 12.66 -31.37
C MET A 437 8.05 13.92 -31.75
N ILE A 438 7.54 15.11 -31.37
CA ILE A 438 8.22 16.39 -31.58
C ILE A 438 9.57 16.40 -30.87
N ALA A 439 9.62 15.94 -29.61
CA ALA A 439 10.86 15.86 -28.84
C ALA A 439 11.90 14.98 -29.52
N ASN A 440 11.53 13.77 -29.96
CA ASN A 440 12.44 12.85 -30.63
C ASN A 440 13.02 13.43 -31.92
N GLU A 441 12.21 14.15 -32.69
CA GLU A 441 12.65 14.73 -33.96
C GLU A 441 13.50 15.99 -33.75
N LEU A 442 13.17 16.84 -32.76
CA LEU A 442 14.05 17.93 -32.34
C LEU A 442 15.41 17.40 -31.87
N MET A 443 15.44 16.29 -31.11
CA MET A 443 16.70 15.63 -30.72
C MET A 443 17.51 15.14 -31.93
N ARG A 444 16.87 14.55 -32.94
CA ARG A 444 17.54 14.16 -34.20
C ARG A 444 18.16 15.33 -34.95
N GLN A 445 17.55 16.50 -34.86
CA GLN A 445 18.07 17.74 -35.45
C GLN A 445 19.17 18.42 -34.60
N GLY A 446 19.58 17.81 -33.49
CA GLY A 446 20.66 18.27 -32.63
C GLY A 446 20.23 19.30 -31.58
N TYR A 447 18.95 19.35 -31.23
CA TYR A 447 18.47 20.09 -30.07
C TYR A 447 18.53 19.23 -28.81
N GLU A 448 18.87 19.84 -27.68
CA GLU A 448 18.65 19.26 -26.37
C GLU A 448 17.19 19.53 -25.98
N VAL A 449 16.43 18.49 -25.63
CA VAL A 449 15.01 18.63 -25.34
C VAL A 449 14.70 18.13 -23.93
N GLN A 450 13.88 18.88 -23.20
CA GLN A 450 13.37 18.51 -21.88
C GLN A 450 11.83 18.53 -21.93
N LEU A 451 11.21 17.38 -21.67
CA LEU A 451 9.75 17.25 -21.51
C LEU A 451 9.35 17.52 -20.07
N ALA A 452 8.13 18.05 -19.86
CA ALA A 452 7.57 18.39 -18.55
C ALA A 452 8.54 19.19 -17.66
N ALA A 453 9.28 20.12 -18.27
CA ALA A 453 10.33 20.89 -17.62
C ALA A 453 9.75 21.89 -16.62
N ARG A 454 10.47 22.11 -15.51
CA ARG A 454 10.19 23.20 -14.56
C ARG A 454 11.28 24.25 -14.65
N ILE A 455 10.94 25.45 -15.10
CA ILE A 455 11.88 26.56 -15.21
C ILE A 455 11.63 27.60 -14.14
N THR A 456 12.71 28.12 -13.56
CA THR A 456 12.64 29.19 -12.57
C THR A 456 12.75 30.53 -13.29
N GLY A 457 11.73 31.37 -13.18
CA GLY A 457 11.74 32.73 -13.74
C GLY A 457 12.58 33.71 -12.93
N ALA A 458 12.73 34.94 -13.42
CA ALA A 458 13.46 36.01 -12.73
C ALA A 458 12.86 36.33 -11.34
N SER A 459 11.56 36.13 -11.20
CA SER A 459 10.80 36.24 -9.94
C SER A 459 11.07 35.13 -8.93
N LYS A 460 11.88 34.11 -9.28
CA LYS A 460 12.06 32.84 -8.54
C LYS A 460 10.83 31.93 -8.50
N VAL A 461 9.75 32.28 -9.20
CA VAL A 461 8.60 31.40 -9.39
C VAL A 461 8.98 30.28 -10.36
N LYS A 462 8.57 29.04 -10.03
CA LYS A 462 8.75 27.87 -10.89
C LYS A 462 7.56 27.74 -11.83
N HIS A 463 7.81 27.77 -13.13
CA HIS A 463 6.83 27.57 -14.18
C HIS A 463 6.97 26.17 -14.78
N LYS A 464 5.85 25.50 -15.02
CA LYS A 464 5.80 24.19 -15.69
C LYS A 464 5.64 24.41 -17.20
N VAL A 465 6.41 23.69 -18.00
CA VAL A 465 6.41 23.76 -19.46
C VAL A 465 6.40 22.35 -20.03
N ASP A 466 5.53 22.10 -21.02
CA ASP A 466 5.38 20.74 -21.55
C ASP A 466 6.61 20.27 -22.34
N LEU A 467 7.25 21.17 -23.08
CA LEU A 467 8.51 20.89 -23.78
C LEU A 467 9.37 22.15 -23.89
N ILE A 468 10.65 22.05 -23.54
CA ILE A 468 11.66 23.06 -23.81
C ILE A 468 12.75 22.46 -24.69
N TYR A 469 13.23 23.24 -25.66
CA TYR A 469 14.36 22.83 -26.49
C TYR A 469 15.44 23.91 -26.50
N SER A 470 16.68 23.47 -26.31
CA SER A 470 17.89 24.27 -26.30
C SER A 470 18.88 23.80 -27.36
N ARG A 471 19.77 24.68 -27.77
CA ARG A 471 20.89 24.34 -28.65
C ARG A 471 22.14 25.02 -28.13
N LEU A 472 23.21 24.23 -27.92
CA LEU A 472 24.46 24.72 -27.31
C LEU A 472 24.24 25.41 -25.96
N GLY A 473 23.37 24.84 -25.11
CA GLY A 473 23.04 25.36 -23.77
C GLY A 473 22.19 26.63 -23.74
N GLN A 474 21.76 27.18 -24.89
CA GLN A 474 20.86 28.34 -24.96
C GLN A 474 19.42 27.87 -25.23
N PRO A 475 18.43 28.27 -24.41
CA PRO A 475 17.03 27.94 -24.65
C PRO A 475 16.56 28.60 -25.95
N LYS A 476 16.09 27.80 -26.90
CA LYS A 476 15.64 28.27 -28.21
C LYS A 476 14.13 28.41 -28.30
N GLY A 477 13.38 27.66 -27.52
CA GLY A 477 11.94 27.85 -27.40
C GLY A 477 11.28 26.94 -26.38
N ALA A 478 10.02 27.24 -26.12
CA ALA A 478 9.13 26.50 -25.22
C ALA A 478 7.81 26.20 -25.92
N VAL A 479 7.27 25.01 -25.67
CA VAL A 479 6.02 24.52 -26.24
C VAL A 479 5.07 24.13 -25.13
N PHE A 480 3.82 24.58 -25.27
CA PHE A 480 2.69 24.19 -24.43
C PHE A 480 1.69 23.37 -25.23
N LEU A 481 1.18 22.28 -24.68
CA LEU A 481 0.19 21.42 -25.32
C LEU A 481 -1.17 21.58 -24.66
N PHE A 482 -2.16 21.99 -25.44
CA PHE A 482 -3.56 21.99 -25.05
C PHE A 482 -4.27 20.77 -25.65
N THR A 483 -4.71 19.87 -24.77
CA THR A 483 -5.32 18.58 -25.14
C THR A 483 -6.84 18.61 -25.15
N ASP A 484 -7.45 19.55 -24.41
CA ASP A 484 -8.90 19.63 -24.26
C ASP A 484 -9.60 20.13 -25.53
N LYS A 485 -10.70 19.45 -25.87
CA LYS A 485 -11.64 19.88 -26.91
C LYS A 485 -12.78 20.67 -26.26
N GLY A 486 -12.56 21.97 -26.07
CA GLY A 486 -13.60 22.91 -25.62
C GLY A 486 -13.37 23.52 -24.23
N GLY A 487 -14.06 24.63 -23.98
CA GLY A 487 -13.88 25.49 -22.81
C GLY A 487 -12.93 26.65 -23.08
N SER A 488 -13.10 27.75 -22.34
CA SER A 488 -12.20 28.91 -22.44
C SER A 488 -10.85 28.58 -21.80
N LYS A 489 -9.76 28.75 -22.57
CA LYS A 489 -8.37 28.54 -22.11
C LYS A 489 -7.68 29.86 -21.74
N ILE A 490 -8.45 30.92 -21.50
CA ILE A 490 -7.92 32.27 -21.19
C ILE A 490 -6.95 32.22 -20.00
N HIS A 491 -7.32 31.51 -18.94
CA HIS A 491 -6.48 31.41 -17.75
C HIS A 491 -5.15 30.70 -18.01
N ASP A 492 -5.16 29.66 -18.84
CA ASP A 492 -3.95 28.93 -19.22
C ASP A 492 -3.05 29.78 -20.13
N VAL A 493 -3.63 30.51 -21.07
CA VAL A 493 -2.90 31.48 -21.90
C VAL A 493 -2.32 32.61 -21.03
N MET A 494 -3.05 33.10 -20.03
CA MET A 494 -2.54 34.10 -19.08
C MET A 494 -1.34 33.58 -18.29
N LYS A 495 -1.35 32.32 -17.83
CA LYS A 495 -0.18 31.70 -17.19
C LYS A 495 1.03 31.69 -18.12
N ILE A 496 0.82 31.38 -19.40
CA ILE A 496 1.90 31.38 -20.42
C ILE A 496 2.44 32.81 -20.63
N ILE A 497 1.57 33.82 -20.67
CA ILE A 497 1.99 35.23 -20.79
C ILE A 497 2.80 35.67 -19.58
N VAL A 498 2.37 35.32 -18.37
CA VAL A 498 3.11 35.61 -17.13
C VAL A 498 4.48 34.92 -17.17
N MET A 499 4.53 33.65 -17.59
CA MET A 499 5.81 32.96 -17.78
C MET A 499 6.69 33.65 -18.84
N LYS A 500 6.13 34.06 -19.98
CA LYS A 500 6.86 34.76 -21.04
C LYS A 500 7.50 36.05 -20.53
N ALA A 501 6.78 36.79 -19.68
CA ALA A 501 7.30 38.02 -19.07
C ALA A 501 8.38 37.74 -18.02
N ASP A 502 8.27 36.61 -17.30
CA ASP A 502 9.18 36.24 -16.22
C ASP A 502 10.44 35.47 -16.69
N THR A 503 10.40 34.90 -17.90
CA THR A 503 11.47 34.08 -18.48
C THR A 503 12.07 34.76 -19.70
N LYS A 504 13.36 34.51 -19.99
CA LYS A 504 14.05 35.06 -21.17
C LYS A 504 13.80 34.24 -22.44
N ILE A 505 12.64 33.58 -22.55
CA ILE A 505 12.30 32.69 -23.67
C ILE A 505 11.33 33.44 -24.58
N ASP A 506 11.84 33.96 -25.71
CA ASP A 506 11.01 34.74 -26.63
C ASP A 506 10.13 33.85 -27.51
N ASN A 507 10.65 32.69 -27.92
CA ASN A 507 9.97 31.78 -28.83
C ASN A 507 9.08 30.78 -28.07
N ILE A 508 7.85 31.20 -27.78
CA ILE A 508 6.84 30.37 -27.13
C ILE A 508 5.75 29.99 -28.14
N LYS A 509 5.45 28.70 -28.21
CA LYS A 509 4.46 28.13 -29.13
C LYS A 509 3.38 27.38 -28.34
N ILE A 510 2.11 27.56 -28.71
CA ILE A 510 0.99 26.79 -28.18
C ILE A 510 0.57 25.76 -29.25
N LEU A 511 0.67 24.49 -28.92
CA LEU A 511 0.16 23.38 -29.70
C LEU A 511 -1.24 22.99 -29.20
N CYS A 512 -2.23 23.04 -30.08
CA CYS A 512 -3.59 22.59 -29.75
C CYS A 512 -3.91 21.32 -30.54
N LEU A 513 -4.37 20.27 -29.86
CA LEU A 513 -4.88 19.07 -30.53
C LEU A 513 -6.16 19.37 -31.33
N GLY A 514 -6.96 20.33 -30.86
CA GLY A 514 -8.14 20.88 -31.54
C GLY A 514 -7.97 22.36 -31.93
N GLN A 515 -9.09 23.08 -32.00
CA GLN A 515 -9.13 24.53 -32.20
C GLN A 515 -9.20 25.26 -30.86
N LEU A 516 -8.49 26.38 -30.76
CA LEU A 516 -8.54 27.27 -29.60
C LEU A 516 -9.77 28.19 -29.70
N ASP A 517 -10.36 28.55 -28.55
CA ASP A 517 -11.47 29.50 -28.53
C ASP A 517 -11.04 30.90 -28.99
N SER A 518 -11.98 31.69 -29.51
CA SER A 518 -11.69 32.99 -30.14
C SER A 518 -11.03 33.99 -29.20
N ASP A 519 -11.39 33.95 -27.92
CA ASP A 519 -10.90 34.92 -26.93
C ASP A 519 -9.48 34.57 -26.51
N SER A 520 -9.20 33.28 -26.25
CA SER A 520 -7.85 32.77 -25.99
C SER A 520 -6.91 32.96 -27.19
N ARG A 521 -7.41 32.78 -28.42
CA ARG A 521 -6.64 33.02 -29.65
C ARG A 521 -6.22 34.48 -29.76
N ARG A 522 -7.18 35.41 -29.63
CA ARG A 522 -6.90 36.86 -29.66
C ARG A 522 -5.91 37.26 -28.58
N LEU A 523 -6.04 36.69 -27.38
CA LEU A 523 -5.13 36.95 -26.27
C LEU A 523 -3.71 36.47 -26.57
N ALA A 524 -3.54 35.26 -27.11
CA ALA A 524 -2.22 34.74 -27.47
C ALA A 524 -1.57 35.57 -28.61
N GLU A 525 -2.34 35.96 -29.62
CA GLU A 525 -1.88 36.80 -30.74
C GLU A 525 -1.43 38.19 -30.26
N LEU A 526 -2.16 38.81 -29.33
CA LEU A 526 -1.82 40.12 -28.77
C LEU A 526 -0.43 40.14 -28.11
N TYR A 527 -0.02 39.01 -27.52
CA TYR A 527 1.27 38.85 -26.85
C TYR A 527 2.33 38.15 -27.73
N ASN A 528 2.12 38.06 -29.05
CA ASN A 528 3.03 37.43 -30.01
C ASN A 528 3.39 35.98 -29.62
N ILE A 529 2.41 35.19 -29.20
CA ILE A 529 2.56 33.75 -28.94
C ILE A 529 2.02 33.01 -30.16
N SER A 530 2.85 32.25 -30.86
CA SER A 530 2.38 31.54 -32.07
C SER A 530 1.56 30.31 -31.70
N ILE A 531 0.49 30.07 -32.44
CA ILE A 531 -0.45 28.98 -32.18
C ILE A 531 -0.42 28.01 -33.36
N ILE A 532 -0.36 26.70 -33.07
CA ILE A 532 -0.45 25.62 -34.05
C ILE A 532 -1.66 24.77 -33.66
N GLU A 533 -2.73 24.85 -34.44
CA GLU A 533 -3.99 24.15 -34.18
C GLU A 533 -4.13 22.86 -35.00
N ASN A 534 -5.03 21.97 -34.57
CA ASN A 534 -5.35 20.71 -35.25
C ASN A 534 -4.13 19.81 -35.48
N VAL A 535 -3.20 19.81 -34.53
CA VAL A 535 -1.93 19.07 -34.61
C VAL A 535 -2.15 17.57 -34.86
N ALA A 536 -3.24 16.99 -34.36
CA ALA A 536 -3.58 15.59 -34.59
C ALA A 536 -3.82 15.23 -36.07
N SER A 537 -4.14 16.22 -36.91
CA SER A 537 -4.36 16.06 -38.35
C SER A 537 -3.18 16.45 -39.22
N MET A 538 -2.16 17.10 -38.64
CA MET A 538 -0.98 17.60 -39.36
C MET A 538 0.15 16.56 -39.33
N ASN A 539 1.01 16.58 -40.36
CA ASN A 539 2.25 15.82 -40.31
C ASN A 539 3.27 16.54 -39.42
N LEU A 540 3.66 15.88 -38.33
CA LEU A 540 4.54 16.48 -37.32
C LEU A 540 5.91 16.88 -37.89
N GLU A 541 6.49 16.05 -38.76
CA GLU A 541 7.84 16.26 -39.30
C GLU A 541 7.88 17.40 -40.32
N THR A 542 6.89 17.46 -41.21
CA THR A 542 6.92 18.39 -42.34
C THR A 542 6.18 19.70 -42.08
N GLU A 543 5.21 19.73 -41.17
CA GLU A 543 4.36 20.91 -40.94
C GLU A 543 4.55 21.54 -39.57
N VAL A 544 4.67 20.72 -38.52
CA VAL A 544 4.69 21.23 -37.13
C VAL A 544 6.09 21.66 -36.72
N ILE A 545 7.10 20.82 -36.93
CA ILE A 545 8.48 21.11 -36.49
C ILE A 545 9.10 22.33 -37.19
N PRO A 546 8.94 22.52 -38.51
CA PRO A 546 9.45 23.73 -39.16
C PRO A 546 8.86 25.01 -38.56
N ARG A 547 7.57 25.00 -38.17
CA ARG A 547 6.90 26.13 -37.52
C ARG A 547 7.30 26.34 -36.06
N LEU A 548 7.80 25.30 -35.39
CA LEU A 548 8.37 25.40 -34.05
C LEU A 548 9.75 26.06 -34.07
N VAL A 549 10.58 25.68 -35.04
CA VAL A 549 11.97 26.13 -35.14
C VAL A 549 12.11 27.50 -35.83
N SER A 550 11.15 27.89 -36.67
CA SER A 550 11.03 29.25 -37.23
C SER A 550 10.58 30.28 -36.20
#